data_AF-A0A094G3Z1-F1
#
_entry.id   AF-A0A094G3Z1-F1
#
_cell.length_a   1.000
_cell.length_b   1.000
_cell.length_c   1.000
_cell.angle_alpha   90.00
_cell.angle_beta   90.00
_cell.angle_gamma   90.00
#
_symmetry.space_group_name_H-M   'P 1'
#
loop_
_entity.id
_entity.type
_entity.pdbx_description
1 polymer ?
#
loop_
_entity_poly.entity_id
_entity_poly.type
_entity_poly.pdbx_seq_one_letter_code
_entity_poly.pdbx_strand_id
1 'polypeptide(L)'
;MVNFFTTVSGIFKRLLNLSAVLGPLVMFIIGLHLRDVYYSIANLFLLSRRVGGVVPRGRPGHRGVWPKYMAPTSGSESRSPCPGLNSLANHNILPRNGRHITYAQMSDAVQHAYNLSPSLADQLTASALQLDQGRGWIDLCDLNALNVIQHDASFTRPDIAFCPDQSYPHPDLVDRYLAHASKGECLSLDDIAYFSGLRRSECKRTNGQYSLTWSFLHEFFGSGNGALMYSVFGGNVKDLRVWLAEERLLDGWEPKNRESLGHTIAQAQVTSLAIEFNINEKQKVRPGDLADVKANGA
;
A
#
# COMPACT_ATOMS: atom_id res chain seq x y z
N MET A 1 -51.09 12.04 -1.99
CA MET A 1 -50.89 10.62 -1.63
C MET A 1 -49.81 10.03 -2.51
N VAL A 2 -48.86 9.30 -1.93
CA VAL A 2 -47.81 8.61 -2.70
C VAL A 2 -48.44 7.47 -3.50
N ASN A 3 -48.18 7.39 -4.80
CA ASN A 3 -48.73 6.34 -5.66
C ASN A 3 -47.93 5.03 -5.48
N PHE A 4 -48.62 3.96 -5.08
CA PHE A 4 -48.02 2.65 -4.82
C PHE A 4 -47.33 2.09 -6.06
N PHE A 5 -47.94 2.19 -7.24
CA PHE A 5 -47.39 1.68 -8.49
C PHE A 5 -46.11 2.43 -8.91
N THR A 6 -46.08 3.75 -8.80
CA THR A 6 -44.87 4.54 -9.09
C THR A 6 -43.75 4.23 -8.08
N THR A 7 -44.11 3.94 -6.83
CA THR A 7 -43.16 3.56 -5.79
C THR A 7 -42.55 2.19 -6.07
N VAL A 8 -43.38 1.18 -6.35
CA VAL A 8 -42.92 -0.18 -6.68
C VAL A 8 -42.08 -0.19 -7.96
N SER A 9 -42.52 0.51 -9.01
CA SER A 9 -41.75 0.66 -10.24
C SER A 9 -40.40 1.36 -9.99
N GLY A 10 -40.39 2.40 -9.16
CA GLY A 10 -39.17 3.11 -8.77
C GLY A 10 -38.19 2.23 -7.98
N ILE A 11 -38.68 1.43 -7.03
CA ILE A 11 -37.87 0.46 -6.28
C ILE A 11 -37.28 -0.59 -7.23
N PHE A 12 -38.11 -1.17 -8.11
CA PHE A 12 -37.65 -2.18 -9.06
C PHE A 12 -36.57 -1.64 -10.00
N LYS A 13 -36.74 -0.44 -10.57
CA LYS A 13 -35.72 0.22 -11.40
C LYS A 13 -34.41 0.46 -10.63
N ARG A 14 -34.48 0.88 -9.36
CA ARG A 14 -33.29 1.06 -8.51
C ARG A 14 -32.59 -0.27 -8.23
N LEU A 15 -33.33 -1.34 -7.96
CA LEU A 15 -32.78 -2.68 -7.76
C LEU A 15 -32.11 -3.22 -9.03
N LEU A 16 -32.74 -3.05 -10.20
CA LEU A 16 -32.18 -3.46 -11.48
C LEU A 16 -30.91 -2.66 -11.83
N ASN A 17 -30.90 -1.36 -11.59
CA ASN A 17 -29.70 -0.54 -11.79
C ASN A 17 -28.58 -0.93 -10.80
N LEU A 18 -28.93 -1.21 -9.54
CA LEU A 18 -27.97 -1.66 -8.54
C LEU A 18 -27.37 -3.01 -8.93
N SER A 19 -28.16 -3.96 -9.45
CA SER A 19 -27.64 -5.25 -9.90
C SER A 19 -26.75 -5.13 -11.14
N ALA A 20 -27.08 -4.23 -12.08
CA ALA A 20 -26.26 -3.95 -13.25
C ALA A 20 -24.89 -3.34 -12.89
N VAL A 21 -24.83 -2.55 -11.81
CA VAL A 21 -23.58 -1.97 -11.29
C VAL A 21 -22.80 -2.96 -10.42
N LEU A 22 -23.48 -3.68 -9.53
CA LEU A 22 -22.84 -4.57 -8.55
C LEU A 22 -22.41 -5.90 -9.17
N GLY A 23 -23.12 -6.39 -10.20
CA GLY A 23 -22.82 -7.64 -10.89
C GLY A 23 -21.38 -7.73 -11.41
N PRO A 24 -20.91 -6.77 -12.23
CA PRO A 24 -19.53 -6.74 -12.71
C PRO A 24 -18.49 -6.70 -11.57
N LEU A 25 -18.75 -5.93 -10.50
CA LEU A 25 -17.86 -5.86 -9.34
C LEU A 25 -17.78 -7.22 -8.62
N VAL A 26 -18.91 -7.88 -8.40
CA VAL A 26 -18.95 -9.21 -7.77
C VAL A 26 -18.22 -10.24 -8.63
N MET A 27 -18.45 -10.23 -9.95
CA MET A 27 -17.75 -11.13 -10.88
C MET A 27 -16.24 -10.88 -10.89
N PHE A 28 -15.82 -9.61 -10.83
CA PHE A 28 -14.42 -9.23 -10.70
C PHE A 28 -13.81 -9.79 -9.41
N ILE A 29 -14.46 -9.59 -8.26
CA ILE A 29 -13.99 -10.10 -6.96
C ILE A 29 -13.87 -11.63 -6.97
N ILE A 30 -14.89 -12.33 -7.48
CA ILE A 30 -14.86 -13.79 -7.59
C ILE A 30 -13.70 -14.23 -8.49
N GLY A 31 -13.56 -13.65 -9.69
CA GLY A 31 -12.48 -13.97 -10.61
C GLY A 31 -11.09 -13.71 -10.03
N LEU A 32 -10.94 -12.60 -9.30
CA LEU A 32 -9.71 -12.21 -8.60
C LEU A 32 -9.30 -13.27 -7.57
N HIS A 33 -10.24 -13.71 -6.72
CA HIS A 33 -9.97 -14.72 -5.69
C HIS A 33 -9.75 -16.11 -6.28
N LEU A 34 -10.46 -16.51 -7.34
CA LEU A 34 -10.22 -17.77 -8.04
C LEU A 34 -8.80 -17.83 -8.64
N ARG A 35 -8.36 -16.74 -9.27
CA ARG A 35 -6.97 -16.60 -9.75
C ARG A 35 -5.97 -16.66 -8.60
N ASP A 36 -6.26 -16.02 -7.48
CA ASP A 36 -5.36 -16.02 -6.32
C ASP A 36 -5.22 -17.39 -5.68
N VAL A 37 -6.32 -18.15 -5.57
CA VAL A 37 -6.30 -19.56 -5.14
C VAL A 37 -5.42 -20.38 -6.06
N TYR A 38 -5.54 -20.19 -7.38
CA TYR A 38 -4.67 -20.86 -8.35
C TYR A 38 -3.18 -20.53 -8.11
N TYR A 39 -2.81 -19.24 -8.01
CA TYR A 39 -1.41 -18.86 -7.77
C TYR A 39 -0.90 -19.37 -6.43
N SER A 40 -1.71 -19.31 -5.38
CA SER A 40 -1.37 -19.76 -4.03
C SER A 40 -1.10 -21.26 -4.00
N ILE A 41 -1.99 -22.06 -4.58
CA ILE A 41 -1.81 -23.52 -4.67
C ILE A 41 -0.61 -23.86 -5.55
N ALA A 42 -0.47 -23.24 -6.72
CA ALA A 42 0.64 -23.50 -7.63
C ALA A 42 2.01 -23.17 -6.98
N ASN A 43 2.11 -22.08 -6.22
CA ASN A 43 3.32 -21.71 -5.49
C ASN A 43 3.75 -22.75 -4.45
N LEU A 44 2.84 -23.60 -3.93
CA LEU A 44 3.21 -24.70 -3.01
C LEU A 44 4.03 -25.79 -3.71
N PHE A 45 3.89 -25.93 -5.03
CA PHE A 45 4.55 -26.97 -5.82
C PHE A 45 5.69 -26.44 -6.70
N LEU A 46 5.79 -25.13 -6.89
CA LEU A 46 6.83 -24.49 -7.70
C LEU A 46 8.02 -24.08 -6.84
N LEU A 47 9.22 -24.23 -7.39
CA LEU A 47 10.45 -23.79 -6.74
C LEU A 47 10.49 -22.25 -6.68
N SER A 48 10.95 -21.72 -5.54
CA SER A 48 11.21 -20.29 -5.40
C SER A 48 12.22 -19.80 -6.44
N ARG A 49 12.04 -18.57 -6.90
CA ARG A 49 12.98 -17.87 -7.78
C ARG A 49 14.36 -17.79 -7.11
N ARG A 50 15.40 -17.91 -7.94
CA ARG A 50 16.79 -17.76 -7.49
C ARG A 50 17.09 -16.29 -7.22
N VAL A 51 17.94 -16.04 -6.24
CA VAL A 51 18.55 -14.73 -5.99
C VAL A 51 19.25 -14.25 -7.27
N GLY A 52 19.08 -12.98 -7.61
CA GLY A 52 19.49 -12.33 -8.86
C GLY A 52 18.49 -12.53 -10.02
N GLY A 53 17.45 -13.33 -9.83
CA GLY A 53 16.44 -13.66 -10.83
C GLY A 53 15.00 -13.46 -10.35
N VAL A 54 14.80 -12.76 -9.23
CA VAL A 54 13.46 -12.53 -8.69
C VAL A 54 12.65 -11.65 -9.64
N VAL A 55 13.25 -10.56 -10.12
CA VAL A 55 12.70 -9.79 -11.25
C VAL A 55 13.00 -10.52 -12.56
N PRO A 56 11.99 -10.84 -13.42
CA PRO A 56 12.20 -11.60 -14.65
C PRO A 56 13.14 -10.92 -15.66
N ARG A 57 13.77 -11.73 -16.51
CA ARG A 57 14.58 -11.21 -17.62
C ARG A 57 13.73 -10.34 -18.54
N GLY A 58 14.29 -9.19 -18.95
CA GLY A 58 13.60 -8.21 -19.81
C GLY A 58 12.72 -7.22 -19.06
N ARG A 59 12.56 -7.37 -17.74
CA ARG A 59 11.89 -6.37 -16.88
C ARG A 59 12.92 -5.44 -16.23
N PRO A 60 12.58 -4.15 -16.02
CA PRO A 60 13.39 -3.23 -15.21
C PRO A 60 13.63 -3.81 -13.81
N GLY A 61 14.88 -3.85 -13.36
CA GLY A 61 15.26 -4.45 -12.07
C GLY A 61 15.81 -5.88 -12.15
N HIS A 62 15.86 -6.51 -13.34
CA HIS A 62 16.49 -7.82 -13.48
C HIS A 62 17.94 -7.79 -12.99
N ARG A 63 18.32 -8.73 -12.10
CA ARG A 63 19.63 -8.75 -11.40
C ARG A 63 19.90 -7.50 -10.56
N GLY A 64 18.85 -6.83 -10.09
CA GLY A 64 18.95 -5.58 -9.32
C GLY A 64 19.44 -4.38 -10.14
N VAL A 65 19.36 -4.46 -11.47
CA VAL A 65 19.71 -3.34 -12.36
C VAL A 65 18.45 -2.54 -12.66
N TRP A 66 18.29 -1.42 -11.96
CA TRP A 66 17.14 -0.53 -12.11
C TRP A 66 17.44 0.56 -13.15
N PRO A 67 16.41 1.10 -13.84
CA PRO A 67 16.61 2.29 -14.65
C PRO A 67 17.13 3.45 -13.79
N LYS A 68 17.76 4.45 -14.42
CA LYS A 68 18.33 5.59 -13.70
C LYS A 68 17.28 6.29 -12.82
N TYR A 69 17.58 6.42 -11.54
CA TYR A 69 16.79 7.23 -10.61
C TYR A 69 16.87 8.72 -10.95
N MET A 70 15.73 9.41 -10.87
CA MET A 70 15.64 10.85 -10.90
C MET A 70 14.64 11.30 -9.83
N ALA A 71 15.12 12.06 -8.84
CA ALA A 71 14.28 12.66 -7.81
C ALA A 71 13.17 13.51 -8.45
N PRO A 72 11.94 13.50 -7.90
CA PRO A 72 10.83 14.26 -8.44
C PRO A 72 11.09 15.78 -8.35
N THR A 73 10.74 16.49 -9.40
CA THR A 73 10.75 17.96 -9.43
C THR A 73 9.45 18.44 -8.78
N SER A 74 9.57 18.89 -7.53
CA SER A 74 8.43 19.32 -6.71
C SER A 74 7.51 20.30 -7.45
N GLY A 75 6.20 20.09 -7.32
CA GLY A 75 5.15 20.91 -7.94
C GLY A 75 4.90 20.67 -9.44
N SER A 76 5.80 20.03 -10.17
CA SER A 76 5.63 19.76 -11.61
C SER A 76 5.22 18.32 -11.94
N GLU A 77 5.56 17.39 -11.06
CA GLU A 77 5.34 15.96 -11.28
C GLU A 77 4.39 15.41 -10.20
N SER A 78 3.43 14.60 -10.64
CA SER A 78 2.42 14.01 -9.78
C SER A 78 3.00 12.84 -8.98
N ARG A 79 2.74 12.81 -7.69
CA ARG A 79 3.16 11.76 -6.75
C ARG A 79 2.01 11.41 -5.81
N SER A 80 2.14 10.26 -5.17
CA SER A 80 1.08 9.59 -4.39
C SER A 80 1.52 9.37 -2.94
N PRO A 81 0.65 8.90 -2.03
CA PRO A 81 1.08 8.52 -0.69
C PRO A 81 1.82 7.17 -0.68
N CYS A 82 1.88 6.47 -1.81
CA CYS A 82 2.50 5.16 -1.95
C CYS A 82 3.98 5.29 -2.37
N PRO A 83 4.94 5.00 -1.48
CA PRO A 83 6.37 4.99 -1.84
C PRO A 83 6.69 4.00 -2.97
N GLY A 84 5.91 2.93 -3.07
CA GLY A 84 6.04 1.93 -4.13
C GLY A 84 5.83 2.51 -5.52
N LEU A 85 4.71 3.20 -5.75
CA LEU A 85 4.37 3.81 -7.04
C LEU A 85 5.27 5.00 -7.36
N ASN A 86 5.59 5.82 -6.35
CA ASN A 86 6.48 6.96 -6.53
C ASN A 86 7.89 6.50 -6.97
N SER A 87 8.40 5.41 -6.39
CA SER A 87 9.67 4.81 -6.81
C SER A 87 9.64 4.38 -8.27
N LEU A 88 8.55 3.73 -8.73
CA LEU A 88 8.42 3.33 -10.12
C LEU A 88 8.38 4.54 -11.07
N ALA A 89 7.73 5.64 -10.69
CA ALA A 89 7.76 6.88 -11.47
C ALA A 89 9.15 7.53 -11.47
N ASN A 90 9.84 7.60 -10.32
CA ASN A 90 11.20 8.16 -10.18
C ASN A 90 12.23 7.40 -11.03
N HIS A 91 11.98 6.13 -11.33
CA HIS A 91 12.79 5.29 -12.21
C HIS A 91 12.23 5.18 -13.65
N ASN A 92 11.24 5.97 -14.06
CA ASN A 92 10.60 5.88 -15.39
C ASN A 92 10.02 4.50 -15.73
N ILE A 93 9.74 3.66 -14.73
CA ILE A 93 9.04 2.37 -14.92
C ILE A 93 7.55 2.66 -15.13
N LEU A 94 7.02 3.64 -14.38
CA LEU A 94 5.77 4.34 -14.70
C LEU A 94 6.09 5.68 -15.38
N PRO A 95 5.10 6.33 -16.04
CA PRO A 95 5.26 7.69 -16.56
C PRO A 95 5.90 8.61 -15.51
N ARG A 96 7.04 9.21 -15.87
CA ARG A 96 7.89 9.98 -14.94
C ARG A 96 7.16 11.16 -14.30
N ASN A 97 6.29 11.80 -15.07
CA ASN A 97 5.44 12.89 -14.62
C ASN A 97 4.33 12.43 -13.66
N GLY A 98 4.14 11.12 -13.47
CA GLY A 98 3.13 10.52 -12.60
C GLY A 98 1.70 10.71 -13.08
N ARG A 99 1.48 10.94 -14.38
CA ARG A 99 0.17 11.25 -14.96
C ARG A 99 -0.26 10.25 -16.01
N HIS A 100 -1.57 10.16 -16.24
CA HIS A 100 -2.19 9.31 -17.27
C HIS A 100 -1.75 7.84 -17.18
N ILE A 101 -1.76 7.30 -15.96
CA ILE A 101 -1.38 5.92 -15.68
C ILE A 101 -2.62 5.04 -15.73
N THR A 102 -2.66 4.12 -16.69
CA THR A 102 -3.76 3.13 -16.77
C THR A 102 -3.61 2.07 -15.67
N TYR A 103 -4.72 1.41 -15.31
CA TYR A 103 -4.69 0.30 -14.34
C TYR A 103 -3.76 -0.82 -14.75
N ALA A 104 -3.74 -1.17 -16.04
CA ALA A 104 -2.89 -2.22 -16.57
C ALA A 104 -1.41 -1.87 -16.44
N GLN A 105 -1.01 -0.62 -16.74
CA GLN A 105 0.37 -0.16 -16.54
C GLN A 105 0.75 -0.22 -15.06
N MET A 106 -0.14 0.22 -14.18
CA MET A 106 0.11 0.23 -12.74
C MET A 106 0.27 -1.19 -12.19
N SER A 107 -0.68 -2.08 -12.50
CA SER A 107 -0.67 -3.49 -12.09
C SER A 107 0.58 -4.21 -12.62
N ASP A 108 0.88 -4.10 -13.91
CA ASP A 108 2.08 -4.72 -14.51
C ASP A 108 3.37 -4.19 -13.87
N ALA A 109 3.48 -2.88 -13.62
CA ALA A 109 4.68 -2.31 -13.03
C ALA A 109 4.92 -2.78 -11.58
N VAL A 110 3.90 -2.72 -10.71
CA VAL A 110 4.04 -3.18 -9.31
C VAL A 110 4.24 -4.68 -9.22
N GLN A 111 3.59 -5.46 -10.09
CA GLN A 111 3.72 -6.90 -10.14
C GLN A 111 5.19 -7.31 -10.34
N HIS A 112 5.84 -6.75 -11.36
CA HIS A 112 7.18 -7.19 -11.75
C HIS A 112 8.27 -6.58 -10.87
N ALA A 113 8.12 -5.31 -10.46
CA ALA A 113 9.11 -4.64 -9.63
C ALA A 113 9.18 -5.22 -8.20
N TYR A 114 8.04 -5.66 -7.65
CA TYR A 114 7.93 -6.14 -6.27
C TYR A 114 7.61 -7.64 -6.16
N ASN A 115 7.68 -8.39 -7.26
CA ASN A 115 7.36 -9.82 -7.37
C ASN A 115 5.99 -10.19 -6.74
N LEU A 116 4.95 -9.45 -7.07
CA LEU A 116 3.58 -9.72 -6.64
C LEU A 116 2.90 -10.67 -7.62
N SER A 117 1.92 -11.45 -7.16
CA SER A 117 1.08 -12.21 -8.07
C SER A 117 0.23 -11.27 -8.92
N PRO A 118 -0.19 -11.68 -10.13
CA PRO A 118 -1.13 -10.89 -10.93
C PRO A 118 -2.39 -10.51 -10.16
N SER A 119 -2.94 -11.42 -9.33
CA SER A 119 -4.14 -11.14 -8.52
C SER A 119 -3.87 -10.10 -7.45
N LEU A 120 -2.74 -10.15 -6.75
CA LEU A 120 -2.42 -9.15 -5.73
C LEU A 120 -2.15 -7.77 -6.36
N ALA A 121 -1.44 -7.72 -7.49
CA ALA A 121 -1.22 -6.47 -8.22
C ALA A 121 -2.53 -5.83 -8.69
N ASP A 122 -3.45 -6.62 -9.23
CA ASP A 122 -4.79 -6.15 -9.61
C ASP A 122 -5.58 -5.67 -8.39
N GLN A 123 -5.53 -6.39 -7.26
CA GLN A 123 -6.22 -5.98 -6.03
C GLN A 123 -5.73 -4.63 -5.51
N LEU A 124 -4.41 -4.44 -5.43
CA LEU A 124 -3.79 -3.22 -4.91
C LEU A 124 -4.09 -2.00 -5.78
N THR A 125 -4.28 -2.21 -7.09
CA THR A 125 -4.51 -1.12 -8.06
C THR A 125 -5.99 -0.92 -8.39
N ALA A 126 -6.88 -1.85 -8.01
CA ALA A 126 -8.32 -1.74 -8.24
C ALA A 126 -8.98 -0.54 -7.54
N SER A 127 -8.44 -0.09 -6.39
CA SER A 127 -8.95 1.09 -5.67
C SER A 127 -8.83 2.38 -6.49
N ALA A 128 -7.90 2.44 -7.45
CA ALA A 128 -7.79 3.55 -8.39
C ALA A 128 -9.04 3.74 -9.27
N LEU A 129 -9.84 2.67 -9.48
CA LEU A 129 -11.10 2.75 -10.20
C LEU A 129 -12.14 3.64 -9.50
N GLN A 130 -12.05 3.77 -8.18
CA GLN A 130 -12.94 4.65 -7.43
C GLN A 130 -12.57 6.13 -7.61
N LEU A 131 -11.39 6.42 -8.16
CA LEU A 131 -10.77 7.75 -8.23
C LEU A 131 -10.64 8.29 -9.66
N ASP A 132 -10.80 7.43 -10.67
CA ASP A 132 -10.58 7.82 -12.06
C ASP A 132 -11.67 8.72 -12.64
N GLN A 133 -12.84 8.79 -12.00
CA GLN A 133 -14.01 9.54 -12.48
C GLN A 133 -14.42 9.18 -13.91
N GLY A 134 -14.21 7.92 -14.32
CA GLY A 134 -14.52 7.42 -15.66
C GLY A 134 -13.45 7.71 -16.72
N ARG A 135 -12.27 8.23 -16.35
CA ARG A 135 -11.16 8.48 -17.27
C ARG A 135 -10.50 7.20 -17.80
N GLY A 136 -10.51 6.11 -17.02
CA GLY A 136 -9.74 4.90 -17.34
C GLY A 136 -8.24 5.00 -17.05
N TRP A 137 -7.80 6.09 -16.42
CA TRP A 137 -6.46 6.32 -15.92
C TRP A 137 -6.48 7.20 -14.68
N ILE A 138 -5.39 7.20 -13.92
CA ILE A 138 -5.17 8.12 -12.81
C ILE A 138 -3.92 8.96 -13.00
N ASP A 139 -3.87 10.08 -12.29
CA ASP A 139 -2.63 10.71 -11.90
C ASP A 139 -2.29 10.26 -10.47
N LEU A 140 -1.01 10.12 -10.13
CA LEU A 140 -0.58 9.58 -8.84
C LEU A 140 -1.15 10.36 -7.64
N CYS A 141 -1.32 11.68 -7.77
CA CYS A 141 -1.92 12.54 -6.75
C CYS A 141 -3.40 12.22 -6.47
N ASP A 142 -4.11 11.56 -7.40
CA ASP A 142 -5.51 11.16 -7.18
C ASP A 142 -5.62 10.18 -6.00
N LEU A 143 -4.55 9.41 -5.74
CA LEU A 143 -4.45 8.46 -4.63
C LEU A 143 -4.33 9.13 -3.24
N ASN A 144 -4.17 10.46 -3.18
CA ASN A 144 -4.17 11.21 -1.92
C ASN A 144 -5.58 11.33 -1.29
N ALA A 145 -6.62 10.83 -1.97
CA ALA A 145 -7.99 10.82 -1.46
C ALA A 145 -8.10 10.00 -0.15
N LEU A 146 -8.36 10.72 0.96
CA LEU A 146 -8.60 10.15 2.28
C LEU A 146 -9.78 9.17 2.25
N ASN A 147 -9.62 8.04 2.95
CA ASN A 147 -10.62 6.98 3.11
C ASN A 147 -11.01 6.24 1.81
N VAL A 148 -10.20 6.36 0.76
CA VAL A 148 -10.24 5.43 -0.39
C VAL A 148 -8.99 4.56 -0.40
N ILE A 149 -7.82 5.20 -0.28
CA ILE A 149 -6.52 4.53 -0.21
C ILE A 149 -5.67 5.16 0.89
N GLN A 150 -5.59 6.49 0.89
CA GLN A 150 -4.92 7.24 1.96
C GLN A 150 -5.72 7.11 3.26
N HIS A 151 -5.02 6.92 4.37
CA HIS A 151 -5.59 6.80 5.71
C HIS A 151 -4.68 7.46 6.76
N ASP A 152 -5.27 7.79 7.91
CA ASP A 152 -4.56 8.33 9.07
C ASP A 152 -3.56 7.31 9.66
N ALA A 153 -2.72 7.74 10.60
CA ALA A 153 -1.72 6.91 11.27
C ALA A 153 -0.78 6.16 10.32
N SER A 154 -0.48 6.76 9.16
CA SER A 154 0.50 6.25 8.22
C SER A 154 1.90 6.14 8.87
N PHE A 155 2.69 5.16 8.41
CA PHE A 155 4.05 4.91 8.92
C PHE A 155 4.99 6.10 8.72
N THR A 156 4.91 6.74 7.56
CA THR A 156 5.91 7.74 7.12
C THR A 156 5.28 9.08 6.73
N ARG A 157 3.96 9.23 6.86
CA ARG A 157 3.23 10.47 6.53
C ARG A 157 2.44 10.93 7.75
N PRO A 158 2.41 12.25 8.05
CA PRO A 158 1.48 12.82 9.02
C PRO A 158 0.04 12.66 8.52
N ASP A 159 -0.93 12.70 9.42
CA ASP A 159 -2.35 12.69 9.03
C ASP A 159 -2.67 13.90 8.14
N ILE A 160 -3.62 13.70 7.21
CA ILE A 160 -3.97 14.72 6.22
C ILE A 160 -4.48 16.02 6.84
N ALA A 161 -5.04 15.92 8.06
CA ALA A 161 -5.47 17.07 8.87
C ALA A 161 -4.32 18.04 9.18
N PHE A 162 -3.07 17.55 9.24
CA PHE A 162 -1.87 18.36 9.51
C PHE A 162 -1.01 18.58 8.28
N CYS A 163 -1.06 17.67 7.30
CA CYS A 163 -0.28 17.74 6.07
C CYS A 163 -1.16 17.36 4.87
N PRO A 164 -1.80 18.32 4.17
CA PRO A 164 -2.68 18.00 3.05
C PRO A 164 -1.97 17.30 1.87
N ASP A 165 -0.71 17.65 1.62
CA ASP A 165 0.10 17.01 0.59
C ASP A 165 0.73 15.72 1.12
N GLN A 166 0.11 14.59 0.81
CA GLN A 166 0.55 13.27 1.23
C GLN A 166 1.58 12.63 0.28
N SER A 167 1.99 13.36 -0.76
CA SER A 167 2.82 12.84 -1.84
C SER A 167 4.24 12.48 -1.40
N TYR A 168 4.75 13.10 -0.33
CA TYR A 168 6.13 12.95 0.12
C TYR A 168 6.22 12.39 1.54
N PRO A 169 7.21 11.54 1.84
CA PRO A 169 7.46 11.05 3.19
C PRO A 169 7.94 12.18 4.11
N HIS A 170 7.57 12.12 5.39
CA HIS A 170 8.12 12.99 6.42
C HIS A 170 9.42 12.37 6.98
N PRO A 171 10.59 13.04 6.88
CA PRO A 171 11.87 12.47 7.27
C PRO A 171 11.87 11.91 8.70
N ASP A 172 11.38 12.67 9.67
CA ASP A 172 11.34 12.24 11.07
C ASP A 172 10.50 10.97 11.29
N LEU A 173 9.39 10.80 10.55
CA LEU A 173 8.58 9.59 10.66
C LEU A 173 9.28 8.38 10.05
N VAL A 174 10.03 8.57 8.96
CA VAL A 174 10.88 7.51 8.39
C VAL A 174 11.95 7.09 9.40
N ASP A 175 12.66 8.06 9.99
CA ASP A 175 13.70 7.78 10.98
C ASP A 175 13.14 7.10 12.24
N ARG A 176 12.02 7.62 12.77
CA ARG A 176 11.31 7.02 13.91
C ARG A 176 10.89 5.59 13.59
N TYR A 177 10.31 5.32 12.42
CA TYR A 177 9.89 3.97 12.03
C TYR A 177 11.08 3.00 11.98
N LEU A 178 12.17 3.39 11.32
CA LEU A 178 13.33 2.52 11.13
C LEU A 178 14.14 2.31 12.41
N ALA A 179 14.10 3.24 13.36
CA ALA A 179 14.73 3.09 14.67
C ALA A 179 14.13 1.94 15.51
N HIS A 180 12.94 1.44 15.14
CA HIS A 180 12.26 0.37 15.87
C HIS A 180 12.79 -1.04 15.56
N ALA A 181 13.74 -1.19 14.65
CA ALA A 181 14.34 -2.50 14.35
C ALA A 181 15.00 -3.10 15.59
N SER A 182 14.34 -4.08 16.23
CA SER A 182 14.77 -4.71 17.48
C SER A 182 16.17 -5.34 17.41
N LYS A 183 16.62 -5.73 16.22
CA LYS A 183 17.95 -6.32 15.97
C LYS A 183 18.90 -5.38 15.22
N GLY A 184 18.56 -4.08 15.13
CA GLY A 184 19.36 -3.03 14.48
C GLY A 184 19.44 -3.09 12.95
N GLU A 185 19.24 -4.27 12.35
CA GLU A 185 19.37 -4.47 10.89
C GLU A 185 18.06 -4.74 10.17
N CYS A 186 17.11 -5.39 10.85
CA CYS A 186 15.80 -5.74 10.29
C CYS A 186 14.65 -5.43 11.25
N LEU A 187 13.57 -4.89 10.71
CA LEU A 187 12.27 -4.78 11.36
C LEU A 187 11.59 -6.15 11.38
N SER A 188 11.22 -6.61 12.58
CA SER A 188 10.36 -7.78 12.73
C SER A 188 8.88 -7.42 12.54
N LEU A 189 8.01 -8.42 12.38
CA LEU A 189 6.56 -8.19 12.38
C LEU A 189 6.08 -7.57 13.70
N ASP A 190 6.70 -7.93 14.83
CA ASP A 190 6.39 -7.35 16.15
C ASP A 190 6.78 -5.87 16.21
N ASP A 191 7.91 -5.47 15.61
CA ASP A 191 8.34 -4.07 15.55
C ASP A 191 7.39 -3.24 14.67
N ILE A 192 6.92 -3.81 13.55
CA ILE A 192 5.94 -3.18 12.67
C ILE A 192 4.59 -3.03 13.37
N ALA A 193 4.11 -4.08 14.05
CA ALA A 193 2.87 -4.04 14.83
C ALA A 193 2.95 -3.03 15.98
N TYR A 194 4.07 -3.01 16.73
CA TYR A 194 4.32 -2.02 17.77
C TYR A 194 4.25 -0.60 17.21
N PHE A 195 4.98 -0.30 16.12
CA PHE A 195 5.01 1.06 15.59
C PHE A 195 3.65 1.48 15.00
N SER A 196 2.91 0.56 14.37
CA SER A 196 1.53 0.81 13.93
C SER A 196 0.64 1.19 15.12
N GLY A 197 0.69 0.43 16.22
CA GLY A 197 -0.04 0.75 17.45
C GLY A 197 0.34 2.09 18.07
N LEU A 198 1.63 2.45 18.01
CA LEU A 198 2.14 3.75 18.47
C LEU A 198 1.55 4.88 17.62
N ARG A 199 1.63 4.80 16.28
CA ARG A 199 1.09 5.80 15.37
C ARG A 199 -0.42 5.97 15.53
N ARG A 200 -1.18 4.88 15.62
CA ARG A 200 -2.64 4.94 15.84
C ARG A 200 -2.98 5.63 17.16
N SER A 201 -2.30 5.28 18.25
CA SER A 201 -2.52 5.88 19.57
C SER A 201 -2.19 7.38 19.58
N GLU A 202 -1.07 7.78 18.98
CA GLU A 202 -0.66 9.18 18.84
C GLU A 202 -1.67 9.99 18.03
N CYS A 203 -1.97 9.54 16.80
CA CYS A 203 -2.87 10.23 15.89
C CYS A 203 -4.28 10.34 16.47
N LYS A 204 -4.80 9.28 17.10
CA LYS A 204 -6.12 9.31 17.77
C LYS A 204 -6.19 10.32 18.91
N ARG A 205 -5.07 10.58 19.60
CA ARG A 205 -4.99 11.56 20.68
C ARG A 205 -4.88 13.00 20.16
N THR A 206 -4.18 13.22 19.05
CA THR A 206 -3.85 14.57 18.57
C THR A 206 -4.73 15.06 17.42
N ASN A 207 -5.26 14.15 16.60
CA ASN A 207 -6.11 14.45 15.46
C ASN A 207 -7.59 14.37 15.85
N GLY A 208 -8.24 15.53 16.04
CA GLY A 208 -9.67 15.61 16.32
C GLY A 208 -10.58 15.10 15.19
N GLN A 209 -10.02 14.81 14.01
CA GLN A 209 -10.70 14.26 12.83
C GLN A 209 -10.27 12.82 12.51
N TYR A 210 -9.60 12.13 13.44
CA TYR A 210 -9.07 10.79 13.24
C TYR A 210 -10.13 9.80 12.72
N SER A 211 -9.93 9.28 11.51
CA SER A 211 -10.96 8.50 10.79
C SER A 211 -10.88 6.98 11.00
N LEU A 212 -9.69 6.46 11.34
CA LEU A 212 -9.43 5.02 11.42
C LEU A 212 -10.31 4.29 12.46
N THR A 213 -10.68 4.95 13.56
CA THR A 213 -11.51 4.34 14.64
C THR A 213 -12.85 3.79 14.13
N TRP A 214 -13.32 4.26 12.97
CA TRP A 214 -14.62 3.91 12.42
C TRP A 214 -14.56 2.90 11.27
N SER A 215 -13.37 2.40 10.93
CA SER A 215 -13.19 1.51 9.77
C SER A 215 -12.08 0.48 10.00
N PHE A 216 -12.50 -0.72 10.42
CA PHE A 216 -11.61 -1.91 10.45
C PHE A 216 -10.96 -2.17 9.08
N LEU A 217 -11.67 -1.86 7.99
CA LEU A 217 -11.12 -1.98 6.64
C LEU A 217 -9.88 -1.09 6.45
N HIS A 218 -9.90 0.16 6.91
CA HIS A 218 -8.75 1.06 6.82
C HIS A 218 -7.63 0.70 7.81
N GLU A 219 -7.98 0.21 9.01
CA GLU A 219 -7.01 -0.35 9.94
C GLU A 219 -6.24 -1.52 9.29
N PHE A 220 -7.00 -2.45 8.70
CA PHE A 220 -6.46 -3.59 7.97
C PHE A 220 -5.60 -3.19 6.76
N PHE A 221 -5.98 -2.14 6.03
CA PHE A 221 -5.14 -1.56 4.97
C PHE A 221 -3.79 -1.07 5.51
N GLY A 222 -3.80 -0.35 6.65
CA GLY A 222 -2.57 0.09 7.31
C GLY A 222 -1.66 -1.08 7.72
N SER A 223 -2.23 -2.14 8.27
CA SER A 223 -1.49 -3.38 8.60
C SER A 223 -0.98 -4.08 7.34
N GLY A 224 -1.75 -4.06 6.25
CA GLY A 224 -1.35 -4.58 4.95
C GLY A 224 -0.15 -3.86 4.34
N ASN A 225 -0.04 -2.54 4.52
CA ASN A 225 1.14 -1.79 4.10
C ASN A 225 2.40 -2.28 4.84
N GLY A 226 2.29 -2.50 6.16
CA GLY A 226 3.36 -3.10 6.97
C GLY A 226 3.74 -4.50 6.52
N ALA A 227 2.74 -5.35 6.27
CA ALA A 227 2.93 -6.72 5.78
C ALA A 227 3.64 -6.76 4.42
N LEU A 228 3.21 -5.91 3.48
CA LEU A 228 3.80 -5.85 2.15
C LEU A 228 5.25 -5.36 2.20
N MET A 229 5.54 -4.33 3.01
CA MET A 229 6.92 -3.88 3.25
C MET A 229 7.78 -5.02 3.80
N TYR A 230 7.26 -5.79 4.77
CA TYR A 230 7.99 -6.94 5.31
C TYR A 230 8.21 -8.04 4.26
N SER A 231 7.19 -8.45 3.52
CA SER A 231 7.30 -9.49 2.49
C SER A 231 8.28 -9.10 1.38
N VAL A 232 8.23 -7.86 0.91
CA VAL A 232 9.02 -7.38 -0.23
C VAL A 232 10.46 -7.06 0.16
N PHE A 233 10.70 -6.45 1.33
CA PHE A 233 12.03 -5.99 1.74
C PHE A 233 12.68 -6.88 2.81
N GLY A 234 11.97 -7.85 3.36
CA GLY A 234 12.45 -8.71 4.46
C GLY A 234 12.74 -7.94 5.74
N GLY A 235 12.11 -6.77 5.92
CA GLY A 235 12.37 -5.87 7.04
C GLY A 235 13.74 -5.17 7.00
N ASN A 236 14.55 -5.34 5.94
CA ASN A 236 15.91 -4.80 5.90
C ASN A 236 15.92 -3.26 5.99
N VAL A 237 16.51 -2.72 7.06
CA VAL A 237 16.48 -1.28 7.35
C VAL A 237 17.26 -0.47 6.32
N LYS A 238 18.36 -0.99 5.77
CA LYS A 238 19.17 -0.27 4.76
C LYS A 238 18.38 -0.09 3.47
N ASP A 239 17.75 -1.16 3.01
CA ASP A 239 16.91 -1.13 1.80
C ASP A 239 15.67 -0.25 2.02
N LEU A 240 14.98 -0.43 3.16
CA LEU A 240 13.80 0.36 3.51
C LEU A 240 14.12 1.85 3.69
N ARG A 241 15.29 2.22 4.23
CA ARG A 241 15.70 3.62 4.39
C ARG A 241 15.73 4.35 3.05
N VAL A 242 16.39 3.77 2.06
CA VAL A 242 16.48 4.36 0.71
C VAL A 242 15.10 4.40 0.07
N TRP A 243 14.34 3.30 0.15
CA TRP A 243 13.02 3.22 -0.48
C TRP A 243 11.98 4.15 0.16
N LEU A 244 11.96 4.29 1.49
CA LEU A 244 11.01 5.15 2.18
C LEU A 244 11.39 6.62 2.15
N ALA A 245 12.67 6.97 2.28
CA ALA A 245 13.11 8.37 2.35
C ALA A 245 13.30 8.99 0.96
N GLU A 246 13.87 8.24 0.02
CA GLU A 246 14.22 8.76 -1.31
C GLU A 246 13.24 8.30 -2.41
N GLU A 247 12.37 7.33 -2.08
CA GLU A 247 11.49 6.65 -3.05
C GLU A 247 12.31 6.17 -4.25
N ARG A 248 13.36 5.43 -3.92
CA ARG A 248 14.37 4.92 -4.84
C ARG A 248 14.55 3.42 -4.65
N LEU A 249 14.63 2.71 -5.77
CA LEU A 249 15.06 1.31 -5.82
C LEU A 249 16.58 1.30 -5.89
N LEU A 250 17.22 0.75 -4.85
CA LEU A 250 18.67 0.74 -4.71
C LEU A 250 19.31 -0.19 -5.76
N ASP A 251 20.43 0.21 -6.35
CA ASP A 251 21.17 -0.66 -7.27
C ASP A 251 21.62 -1.94 -6.57
N GLY A 252 21.42 -3.08 -7.22
CA GLY A 252 21.66 -4.41 -6.66
C GLY A 252 20.55 -4.93 -5.75
N TRP A 253 19.55 -4.10 -5.40
CA TRP A 253 18.39 -4.57 -4.64
C TRP A 253 17.44 -5.38 -5.52
N GLU A 254 16.87 -6.42 -4.93
CA GLU A 254 15.74 -7.18 -5.49
C GLU A 254 14.77 -7.59 -4.37
N PRO A 255 13.49 -7.89 -4.71
CA PRO A 255 12.49 -8.31 -3.73
C PRO A 255 12.88 -9.60 -2.98
N LYS A 256 12.53 -9.69 -1.70
CA LYS A 256 12.84 -10.84 -0.82
C LYS A 256 11.79 -11.94 -0.87
N ASN A 257 10.57 -11.62 -1.29
CA ASN A 257 9.52 -12.56 -1.66
C ASN A 257 9.91 -13.23 -2.99
N ARG A 258 10.13 -14.55 -2.98
CA ARG A 258 10.70 -15.31 -4.12
C ARG A 258 9.76 -16.35 -4.69
N GLU A 259 8.47 -16.26 -4.40
CA GLU A 259 7.45 -17.15 -4.94
C GLU A 259 7.49 -17.12 -6.48
N SER A 260 7.36 -18.29 -7.11
CA SER A 260 7.50 -18.43 -8.56
C SER A 260 6.47 -17.61 -9.32
N LEU A 261 5.23 -17.58 -8.84
CA LEU A 261 4.11 -16.82 -9.40
C LEU A 261 3.82 -15.52 -8.63
N GLY A 262 4.80 -15.06 -7.84
CA GLY A 262 4.70 -13.85 -7.02
C GLY A 262 3.91 -14.05 -5.72
N HIS A 263 4.03 -13.07 -4.83
CA HIS A 263 3.37 -13.05 -3.53
C HIS A 263 1.86 -12.84 -3.69
N THR A 264 1.04 -13.71 -3.10
CA THR A 264 -0.40 -13.76 -3.34
C THR A 264 -1.22 -12.96 -2.34
N ILE A 265 -2.51 -12.74 -2.64
CA ILE A 265 -3.48 -12.10 -1.72
C ILE A 265 -3.56 -12.93 -0.43
N ALA A 266 -3.67 -14.25 -0.53
CA ALA A 266 -3.72 -15.13 0.64
C ALA A 266 -2.50 -14.95 1.56
N GLN A 267 -1.29 -14.90 1.00
CA GLN A 267 -0.06 -14.71 1.79
C GLN A 267 0.01 -13.31 2.42
N ALA A 268 -0.36 -12.28 1.65
CA ALA A 268 -0.43 -10.91 2.14
C ALA A 268 -1.42 -10.80 3.31
N GLN A 269 -2.63 -11.34 3.15
CA GLN A 269 -3.67 -11.30 4.18
C GLN A 269 -3.28 -12.02 5.46
N VAL A 270 -2.63 -13.19 5.38
CA VAL A 270 -2.13 -13.90 6.58
C VAL A 270 -1.18 -13.00 7.39
N THR A 271 -0.25 -12.34 6.70
CA THR A 271 0.73 -11.46 7.36
C THR A 271 0.07 -10.18 7.88
N SER A 272 -0.88 -9.60 7.14
CA SER A 272 -1.67 -8.44 7.57
C SER A 272 -2.48 -8.74 8.83
N LEU A 273 -3.13 -9.91 8.90
CA LEU A 273 -3.89 -10.34 10.08
C LEU A 273 -2.96 -10.58 11.27
N ALA A 274 -1.78 -11.16 11.03
CA ALA A 274 -0.78 -11.33 12.09
C ALA A 274 -0.35 -9.98 12.68
N ILE A 275 -0.12 -8.96 11.85
CA ILE A 275 0.17 -7.61 12.33
C ILE A 275 -1.05 -7.03 13.07
N GLU A 276 -2.23 -7.00 12.43
CA GLU A 276 -3.43 -6.36 12.96
C GLU A 276 -3.81 -6.90 14.34
N PHE A 277 -3.82 -8.22 14.52
CA PHE A 277 -4.19 -8.83 15.80
C PHE A 277 -3.10 -8.74 16.88
N ASN A 278 -1.88 -8.30 16.53
CA ASN A 278 -0.82 -8.00 17.50
C ASN A 278 -0.66 -6.49 17.77
N ILE A 279 -1.43 -5.62 17.11
CA ILE A 279 -1.45 -4.18 17.42
C ILE A 279 -2.10 -3.96 18.79
N ASN A 280 -1.43 -3.18 19.63
CA ASN A 280 -1.97 -2.72 20.91
C ASN A 280 -1.83 -1.19 21.04
N GLU A 281 -2.92 -0.45 20.83
CA GLU A 281 -2.96 1.02 20.95
C GLU A 281 -2.73 1.52 22.40
N LYS A 282 -2.89 0.64 23.40
CA LYS A 282 -2.69 0.93 24.83
C LYS A 282 -1.37 0.36 25.36
N GLN A 283 -0.45 -0.02 24.47
CA GLN A 283 0.84 -0.57 24.83
C GLN A 283 1.66 0.38 25.70
N LYS A 284 2.55 -0.20 26.51
CA LYS A 284 3.58 0.58 27.19
C LYS A 284 4.57 1.11 26.16
N VAL A 285 4.63 2.44 26.06
CA VAL A 285 5.54 3.16 25.18
C VAL A 285 7.00 2.91 25.60
N ARG A 286 7.88 2.60 24.64
CA ARG A 286 9.31 2.37 24.86
C ARG A 286 9.98 3.68 25.32
N PRO A 287 11.05 3.64 26.13
CA PRO A 287 11.65 4.84 26.74
C PRO A 287 12.04 5.98 25.77
N GLY A 288 12.36 5.67 24.50
CA GLY A 288 12.69 6.67 23.48
C GLY A 288 11.49 7.37 22.86
N ASP A 289 10.31 6.75 22.88
CA ASP A 289 9.10 7.27 22.23
C ASP A 289 8.31 8.23 23.15
N LEU A 290 8.65 8.29 24.45
CA LEU A 290 8.01 9.16 25.43
C LEU A 290 8.40 10.64 25.30
N ALA A 291 9.57 10.93 24.72
CA ALA A 291 10.06 12.31 24.57
C ALA A 291 9.24 13.11 23.55
N ASP A 292 8.80 12.45 22.47
CA ASP A 292 8.03 13.06 21.38
C ASP A 292 6.56 13.36 21.77
N VAL A 293 6.01 12.59 22.72
CA VAL A 293 4.63 12.77 23.22
C VAL A 293 4.50 14.06 24.05
N LYS A 294 5.55 14.48 24.77
CA LYS A 294 5.55 15.71 25.58
C LYS A 294 5.80 16.97 24.76
N ALA A 295 6.48 16.88 23.61
CA ALA A 295 6.78 18.04 22.76
C ALA A 295 5.55 18.54 21.98
N ASN A 296 4.62 17.65 21.64
CA ASN A 296 3.41 17.97 20.86
C ASN A 296 2.14 18.13 21.73
N GLY A 297 2.31 18.44 23.02
CA GLY A 297 1.24 18.44 24.02
C GLY A 297 1.24 19.68 24.93
N ALA A 298 1.56 20.85 24.38
CA ALA A 298 1.33 22.15 25.00
C ALA A 298 0.42 23.00 24.11
#